data_AF-A0A8C8YMH4-F1
#
_entry.id   AF-A0A8C8YMH4-F1
#
_cell.length_a   1.000
_cell.length_b   1.000
_cell.length_c   1.000
_cell.angle_alpha   90.00
_cell.angle_beta   90.00
_cell.angle_gamma   90.00
#
_symmetry.space_group_name_H-M   'P 1'
#
loop_
_entity.id
_entity.type
_entity.pdbx_description
1 polymer ?
#
loop_
_entity_poly.entity_id
_entity_poly.type
_entity_poly.pdbx_seq_one_letter_code
_entity_poly.pdbx_strand_id
1 'polypeptide(L)'
;MAGSLPLGCRRGPLLLRDWLVAQIESGRYPGLHWEDAGKTLFRIPWKHVAKQGYQAQQDAALFRAWAVHKGKHLEGTDREGPSTWKTRLRCALNKSADFREVRERRQLDISNPYKVYRIVSGDARGPGTPLWALPEAVQ
;
A
#
# COMPACT_ATOMS: atom_id res chain seq x y z
N MET A 1 10.35 -5.07 -37.16
CA MET A 1 10.17 -4.26 -35.94
C MET A 1 9.04 -4.89 -35.12
N ALA A 2 9.33 -5.97 -34.37
CA ALA A 2 8.33 -6.63 -33.54
C ALA A 2 8.24 -5.87 -32.21
N GLY A 3 7.12 -5.21 -31.95
CA GLY A 3 6.86 -4.49 -30.71
C GLY A 3 6.75 -5.47 -29.54
N SER A 4 7.66 -5.33 -28.58
CA SER A 4 7.63 -6.02 -27.30
C SER A 4 6.38 -5.62 -26.52
N LEU A 5 5.37 -6.48 -26.49
CA LEU A 5 4.26 -6.39 -25.55
C LEU A 5 4.77 -6.78 -24.15
N PRO A 6 4.60 -5.94 -23.10
CA PRO A 6 5.02 -6.32 -21.77
C PRO A 6 4.07 -7.37 -21.21
N LEU A 7 4.65 -8.55 -20.96
CA LEU A 7 4.39 -9.44 -19.83
C LEU A 7 2.92 -9.59 -19.41
N GLY A 8 2.31 -10.61 -20.02
CA GLY A 8 1.30 -11.50 -19.45
C GLY A 8 0.58 -11.05 -18.19
N CYS A 9 -0.62 -10.50 -18.37
CA CYS A 9 -1.65 -10.46 -17.34
C CYS A 9 -2.14 -11.89 -17.04
N ARG A 10 -1.34 -12.70 -16.34
CA ARG A 10 -1.85 -13.89 -15.65
C ARG A 10 -2.76 -13.39 -14.53
N ARG A 11 -4.08 -13.51 -14.75
CA ARG A 11 -5.15 -13.19 -13.80
C ARG A 11 -5.11 -14.09 -12.56
N GLY A 12 -4.13 -13.87 -11.68
CA GLY A 12 -4.24 -14.16 -10.25
C GLY A 12 -4.73 -12.90 -9.50
N PRO A 13 -5.17 -13.02 -8.24
CA PRO A 13 -5.46 -11.84 -7.43
C PRO A 13 -4.21 -10.97 -7.34
N LEU A 14 -4.30 -9.70 -7.76
CA LEU A 14 -3.17 -8.77 -7.68
C LEU A 14 -2.73 -8.66 -6.21
N LEU A 15 -1.42 -8.66 -5.99
CA LEU A 15 -0.87 -8.42 -4.66
C LEU A 15 -1.30 -7.01 -4.21
N LEU A 16 -1.39 -6.81 -2.88
CA LEU A 16 -1.71 -5.48 -2.31
C LEU A 16 -0.79 -4.40 -2.90
N ARG A 17 0.48 -4.75 -3.12
CA ARG A 17 1.48 -3.93 -3.79
C ARG A 17 1.03 -3.45 -5.16
N ASP A 18 0.88 -4.35 -6.13
CA ASP A 18 0.52 -4.01 -7.51
C ASP A 18 -0.81 -3.28 -7.59
N TRP A 19 -1.79 -3.72 -6.79
CA TRP A 19 -3.08 -3.05 -6.73
C TRP A 19 -2.96 -1.60 -6.24
N LEU A 20 -2.23 -1.38 -5.15
CA LEU A 20 -2.06 -0.05 -4.58
C LEU A 20 -1.27 0.86 -5.51
N VAL A 21 -0.24 0.33 -6.18
CA VAL A 21 0.53 1.04 -7.22
C VAL A 21 -0.42 1.54 -8.32
N ALA A 22 -1.25 0.64 -8.87
CA ALA A 22 -2.21 1.01 -9.89
C ALA A 22 -3.23 2.06 -9.40
N GLN A 23 -3.65 2.00 -8.13
CA GLN A 23 -4.54 3.01 -7.55
C GLN A 23 -3.86 4.37 -7.42
N ILE A 24 -2.58 4.41 -7.02
CA ILE A 24 -1.81 5.66 -6.91
C ILE A 24 -1.61 6.26 -8.32
N GLU A 25 -1.22 5.45 -9.30
CA GLU A 25 -1.04 5.89 -10.68
C GLU A 25 -2.34 6.35 -11.34
N SER A 26 -3.48 5.80 -10.94
CA SER A 26 -4.78 6.26 -11.42
C SER A 26 -5.09 7.71 -11.03
N GLY A 27 -4.43 8.25 -9.99
CA GLY A 27 -4.63 9.62 -9.50
C GLY A 27 -6.06 9.92 -9.01
N ARG A 28 -6.91 8.90 -8.84
CA ARG A 28 -8.33 9.04 -8.53
C ARG A 28 -8.62 9.49 -7.10
N TYR A 29 -7.64 9.38 -6.21
CA TYR A 29 -7.83 9.61 -4.78
C TYR A 29 -7.03 10.83 -4.31
N PRO A 30 -7.68 11.90 -3.83
CA PRO A 30 -6.99 13.11 -3.43
C PRO A 30 -6.09 12.85 -2.23
N GLY A 31 -4.82 13.23 -2.34
CA GLY A 31 -3.81 13.02 -1.29
C GLY A 31 -3.10 11.67 -1.34
N LEU A 32 -3.52 10.74 -2.21
CA LEU A 32 -2.79 9.50 -2.49
C LEU A 32 -1.87 9.71 -3.69
N HIS A 33 -0.56 9.80 -3.48
CA HIS A 33 0.39 9.98 -4.58
C HIS A 33 1.77 9.40 -4.27
N TRP A 34 2.59 9.28 -5.32
CA TRP A 34 4.02 8.97 -5.23
C TRP A 34 4.80 10.19 -4.76
N GLU A 35 5.55 10.03 -3.66
CA GLU A 35 6.49 11.05 -3.18
C GLU A 35 7.85 10.92 -3.87
N ASP A 36 8.13 9.75 -4.44
CA ASP A 36 9.39 9.39 -5.08
C ASP A 36 9.18 8.98 -6.54
N ALA A 37 10.07 9.41 -7.44
CA ALA A 37 10.02 9.08 -8.86
C ALA A 37 10.26 7.57 -9.12
N GLY A 38 10.97 6.89 -8.22
CA GLY A 38 11.20 5.45 -8.26
C GLY A 38 9.98 4.61 -7.87
N LYS A 39 8.82 5.23 -7.58
CA LYS A 39 7.58 4.55 -7.16
C LYS A 39 7.81 3.60 -5.98
N THR A 40 8.70 4.00 -5.08
CA THR A 40 9.01 3.26 -3.85
C THR A 40 8.37 3.90 -2.62
N LEU A 41 8.07 5.20 -2.65
CA LEU A 41 7.53 5.96 -1.52
C LEU A 41 6.20 6.60 -1.90
N PHE A 42 5.16 6.32 -1.13
CA PHE A 42 3.84 6.91 -1.36
C PHE A 42 3.22 7.37 -0.05
N ARG A 43 2.31 8.33 -0.16
CA ARG A 43 1.54 8.85 0.97
C ARG A 43 0.08 8.45 0.84
N ILE A 44 -0.53 7.97 1.93
CA ILE A 44 -1.95 7.65 2.03
C ILE A 44 -2.61 8.66 2.97
N PRO A 45 -3.70 9.34 2.56
CA PRO A 45 -4.49 10.17 3.46
C PRO A 45 -5.16 9.31 4.54
N TRP A 46 -4.97 9.65 5.82
CA TRP A 46 -5.43 8.88 6.98
C TRP A 46 -6.45 9.64 7.82
N LYS A 47 -7.42 10.29 7.18
CA LYS A 47 -8.47 11.04 7.87
C LYS A 47 -9.28 10.15 8.81
N HIS A 48 -9.61 10.70 9.99
CA HIS A 48 -10.44 10.01 10.98
C HIS A 48 -11.91 10.05 10.57
N VAL A 49 -12.56 8.88 10.55
CA VAL A 49 -13.98 8.71 10.20
C VAL A 49 -14.89 9.52 11.13
N ALA A 50 -14.47 9.70 12.38
CA ALA A 50 -15.20 10.45 13.40
C ALA A 50 -15.02 11.99 13.34
N LYS A 51 -14.24 12.52 12.38
CA LYS A 51 -14.05 13.98 12.23
C LYS A 51 -15.24 14.57 11.46
N GLN A 52 -15.85 15.66 11.97
CA GLN A 52 -16.89 16.39 11.22
C GLN A 52 -16.34 16.80 9.84
N GLY A 53 -17.07 16.48 8.77
CA GLY A 53 -16.62 16.65 7.38
C GLY A 53 -15.90 15.44 6.77
N TYR A 54 -15.98 14.25 7.38
CA TYR A 54 -15.57 12.99 6.73
C TYR A 54 -16.53 12.62 5.60
N GLN A 55 -16.04 12.63 4.36
CA GLN A 55 -16.82 12.30 3.17
C GLN A 55 -16.58 10.83 2.86
N ALA A 56 -17.43 9.93 3.38
CA ALA A 56 -17.25 8.48 3.18
C ALA A 56 -17.13 8.10 1.69
N GLN A 57 -17.81 8.82 0.80
CA GLN A 57 -17.72 8.55 -0.64
C GLN A 57 -16.36 8.89 -1.25
N GLN A 58 -15.65 9.90 -0.74
CA GLN A 58 -14.34 10.33 -1.26
C GLN A 58 -13.19 9.76 -0.42
N ASP A 59 -13.25 9.97 0.90
CA ASP A 59 -12.25 9.54 1.87
C ASP A 59 -12.22 8.00 2.02
N ALA A 60 -13.34 7.32 1.79
CA ALA A 60 -13.39 5.85 1.83
C ALA A 60 -13.34 5.17 0.46
N ALA A 61 -13.26 5.93 -0.63
CA ALA A 61 -13.23 5.39 -1.99
C ALA A 61 -12.08 4.38 -2.17
N LEU A 62 -10.87 4.72 -1.69
CA LEU A 62 -9.70 3.85 -1.75
C LEU A 62 -9.94 2.57 -0.94
N PHE A 63 -10.45 2.69 0.28
CA PHE A 63 -10.70 1.53 1.15
C PHE A 63 -11.78 0.62 0.56
N ARG A 64 -12.84 1.20 -0.02
CA ARG A 64 -13.90 0.47 -0.73
C ARG A 64 -13.34 -0.30 -1.92
N ALA A 65 -12.53 0.36 -2.75
CA ALA A 65 -11.93 -0.28 -3.92
C ALA A 65 -11.06 -1.48 -3.52
N TRP A 66 -10.35 -1.42 -2.39
CA TRP A 66 -9.59 -2.57 -1.86
C TRP A 66 -10.49 -3.73 -1.44
N ALA A 67 -11.61 -3.42 -0.76
CA ALA A 67 -12.58 -4.43 -0.34
C ALA A 67 -13.21 -5.17 -1.53
N VAL A 68 -13.56 -4.42 -2.59
CA VAL A 68 -14.05 -4.95 -3.87
C VAL A 68 -12.98 -5.81 -4.54
N HIS A 69 -11.74 -5.31 -4.61
CA HIS A 69 -10.64 -6.01 -5.27
C HIS A 69 -10.31 -7.37 -4.64
N LYS A 70 -10.37 -7.48 -3.31
CA LYS A 70 -10.13 -8.76 -2.60
C LYS A 70 -11.27 -9.77 -2.76
N GLY A 71 -12.31 -9.47 -3.54
CA GLY A 71 -13.38 -10.41 -3.90
C GLY A 71 -14.32 -10.76 -2.76
N LYS A 72 -14.21 -10.09 -1.61
CA LYS A 72 -15.15 -10.26 -0.47
C LYS A 72 -16.31 -9.27 -0.50
N HIS A 73 -16.30 -8.31 -1.43
CA HIS A 73 -17.43 -7.42 -1.64
C HIS A 73 -18.09 -7.77 -2.97
N LEU A 74 -19.22 -8.49 -2.92
CA LEU A 74 -20.12 -8.59 -4.05
C LEU A 74 -20.85 -7.25 -4.15
N GLU A 75 -20.66 -6.55 -5.27
CA GLU A 75 -21.33 -5.28 -5.57
C GLU A 75 -22.85 -5.49 -5.51
N GLY A 76 -23.47 -5.14 -4.38
CA GLY A 76 -24.91 -5.24 -4.16
C GLY A 76 -25.38 -5.96 -2.89
N THR A 77 -24.55 -6.77 -2.23
CA THR A 77 -25.01 -7.57 -1.07
C THR A 77 -24.46 -7.08 0.28
N ASP A 78 -23.23 -6.56 0.31
CA ASP A 78 -22.55 -6.33 1.58
C ASP A 78 -22.67 -4.88 2.08
N ARG A 79 -23.32 -4.72 3.24
CA ARG A 79 -23.51 -3.47 4.01
C ARG A 79 -22.26 -3.07 4.80
N GLU A 80 -21.07 -3.48 4.38
CA GLU A 80 -19.83 -3.10 5.06
C GLU A 80 -19.66 -1.57 5.04
N GLY A 81 -19.50 -0.98 6.22
CA GLY A 81 -19.30 0.46 6.38
C GLY A 81 -17.85 0.90 6.14
N PRO A 82 -17.60 2.21 6.03
CA PRO A 82 -16.26 2.78 5.82
C PRO A 82 -15.23 2.36 6.87
N SER A 83 -15.67 2.09 8.11
CA SER A 83 -14.83 1.57 9.20
C SER A 83 -14.26 0.18 8.92
N THR A 84 -15.06 -0.71 8.31
CA THR A 84 -14.65 -2.09 8.02
C THR A 84 -13.61 -2.11 6.89
N TRP A 85 -13.87 -1.34 5.83
CA TRP A 85 -12.95 -1.21 4.70
C TRP A 85 -11.58 -0.66 5.15
N LYS A 86 -11.59 0.41 5.97
CA LYS A 86 -10.37 1.00 6.54
C LYS A 86 -9.57 -0.03 7.37
N THR A 87 -10.27 -0.83 8.18
CA THR A 87 -9.63 -1.87 9.00
C THR A 87 -8.99 -2.95 8.14
N ARG A 88 -9.67 -3.40 7.07
CA ARG A 88 -9.12 -4.40 6.13
C ARG A 88 -7.85 -3.91 5.44
N LEU A 89 -7.84 -2.68 4.92
CA LEU A 89 -6.63 -2.13 4.27
C LEU A 89 -5.50 -1.97 5.29
N ARG A 90 -5.80 -1.47 6.50
CA ARG A 90 -4.81 -1.34 7.58
C ARG A 90 -4.17 -2.68 7.92
N CYS A 91 -4.96 -3.74 8.08
CA CYS A 91 -4.44 -5.07 8.37
C CYS A 91 -3.61 -5.62 7.21
N ALA A 92 -4.02 -5.37 5.95
CA ALA A 92 -3.27 -5.82 4.79
C ALA A 92 -1.90 -5.13 4.69
N LEU A 93 -1.85 -3.80 4.92
CA LEU A 93 -0.60 -3.03 4.98
C LEU A 93 0.30 -3.47 6.14
N ASN A 94 -0.27 -3.76 7.32
CA ASN A 94 0.50 -4.19 8.48
C ASN A 94 1.02 -5.64 8.36
N LYS A 95 0.26 -6.53 7.70
CA LYS A 95 0.68 -7.92 7.48
C LYS A 95 1.68 -8.07 6.34
N SER A 96 1.71 -7.17 5.38
CA SER A 96 2.59 -7.28 4.22
C SER A 96 3.98 -6.78 4.58
N ALA A 97 4.97 -7.67 4.44
CA ALA A 97 6.39 -7.35 4.66
C ALA A 97 6.95 -6.43 3.56
N ASP A 98 6.25 -6.30 2.44
CA ASP A 98 6.58 -5.41 1.33
C ASP A 98 6.33 -3.93 1.65
N PHE A 99 5.64 -3.61 2.75
CA PHE A 99 5.36 -2.22 3.13
C PHE A 99 5.99 -1.87 4.48
N ARG A 100 6.70 -0.76 4.51
CA ARG A 100 7.29 -0.19 5.73
C ARG A 100 6.70 1.19 5.99
N GLU A 101 6.03 1.35 7.14
CA GLU A 101 5.52 2.66 7.57
C GLU A 101 6.70 3.57 7.95
N VAL A 102 6.82 4.71 7.29
CA VAL A 102 7.85 5.72 7.60
C VAL A 102 7.26 6.70 8.60
N ARG A 103 7.37 6.36 9.90
CA ARG A 103 6.82 7.17 10.99
C ARG A 103 7.46 8.55 11.13
N GLU A 104 8.69 8.72 10.65
CA GLU A 104 9.38 10.01 10.67
C GLU A 104 8.78 11.03 9.70
N ARG A 105 8.11 10.56 8.62
CA ARG A 105 7.49 11.43 7.61
C ARG A 105 5.96 11.45 7.68
N ARG A 106 5.34 10.67 8.56
CA ARG A 106 3.88 10.69 8.73
C ARG A 106 3.49 11.98 9.45
N GLN A 107 2.45 12.65 8.98
CA GLN A 107 1.88 13.82 9.65
C GLN A 107 0.43 13.53 9.99
N LEU A 108 0.15 13.33 11.27
CA LEU A 108 -1.21 13.09 11.76
C LEU A 108 -1.81 14.31 12.48
N ASP A 109 -0.99 15.32 12.79
CA ASP A 109 -1.38 16.53 13.53
C ASP A 109 -1.91 17.68 12.66
N ILE A 110 -1.85 17.53 11.34
CA ILE A 110 -2.31 18.57 10.41
C ILE A 110 -3.80 18.39 10.05
N SER A 111 -4.43 19.44 9.49
CA SER A 111 -5.83 19.41 9.07
C SER A 111 -6.20 18.20 8.21
N ASN A 112 -5.29 17.77 7.33
CA ASN A 112 -5.43 16.59 6.48
C ASN A 112 -4.33 15.54 6.78
N PRO A 113 -4.56 14.66 7.79
CA PRO A 113 -3.53 13.73 8.25
C PRO A 113 -3.20 12.71 7.16
N TYR A 114 -1.92 12.38 7.01
CA TYR A 114 -1.42 11.40 6.05
C TYR A 114 -0.35 10.49 6.66
N LYS A 115 -0.23 9.29 6.09
CA LYS A 115 0.78 8.30 6.43
C LYS A 115 1.65 8.00 5.22
N VAL A 116 2.95 8.03 5.41
CA VAL A 116 3.91 7.67 4.37
C VAL A 116 4.31 6.21 4.54
N TYR A 117 4.23 5.46 3.45
CA TYR A 117 4.64 4.08 3.37
C TYR A 117 5.68 3.92 2.27
N ARG A 118 6.67 3.07 2.53
CA ARG A 118 7.69 2.68 1.57
C ARG A 118 7.45 1.23 1.14
N ILE A 119 7.48 0.99 -0.16
CA ILE A 119 7.53 -0.35 -0.74
C ILE A 119 8.97 -0.85 -0.62
N VAL A 120 9.15 -1.93 0.13
CA VAL A 120 10.39 -2.69 0.23
C VAL A 120 10.27 -3.81 -0.80
N SER A 121 10.74 -3.56 -2.02
CA SER A 121 11.00 -4.67 -2.96
C SER A 121 12.01 -5.58 -2.28
N GLY A 122 11.69 -6.87 -2.12
CA GLY A 122 12.55 -7.86 -1.43
C GLY A 122 13.93 -8.11 -2.06
N ASP A 123 14.41 -7.24 -2.94
CA ASP A 123 15.74 -7.31 -3.55
C ASP A 123 16.82 -6.62 -2.69
N ALA A 124 16.75 -6.88 -1.40
CA ALA A 124 17.87 -6.65 -0.49
C ALA A 124 18.00 -7.82 0.49
N ARG A 125 17.79 -9.07 0.01
CA ARG A 125 18.81 -10.07 0.29
C ARG A 125 20.05 -9.60 -0.48
N GLY A 126 20.84 -8.72 0.13
CA GLY A 126 22.23 -8.67 -0.26
C GLY A 126 22.78 -10.11 -0.17
N PRO A 127 23.66 -10.56 -1.07
CA PRO A 127 24.51 -11.72 -0.80
C PRO A 127 25.48 -11.35 0.34
N GLY A 128 24.95 -11.15 1.54
CA GLY A 128 25.69 -10.80 2.74
C GLY A 128 25.84 -12.04 3.58
N THR A 129 26.81 -12.85 3.17
CA THR A 129 27.54 -13.87 3.95
C THR A 129 26.71 -14.76 4.90
N PRO A 130 26.57 -16.06 4.58
CA PRO A 130 26.13 -17.00 5.59
C PRO A 130 27.13 -16.99 6.76
N LEU A 131 26.60 -16.99 7.99
CA LEU A 131 27.29 -16.84 9.28
C LEU A 131 28.40 -17.91 9.57
N TRP A 132 28.73 -18.78 8.62
CA TRP A 132 29.78 -19.79 8.75
C TRP A 132 31.16 -19.34 8.22
N ALA A 133 31.28 -18.14 7.64
CA ALA A 133 32.50 -17.67 6.97
C ALA A 133 33.28 -16.60 7.76
N LEU A 134 33.43 -16.76 9.07
CA LEU A 134 34.48 -16.07 9.83
C LEU A 134 35.63 -17.06 10.04
N PRO A 135 36.85 -16.80 9.54
CA PRO A 135 38.02 -17.49 10.07
C PRO A 135 38.21 -17.00 11.52
N GLU A 136 38.11 -17.92 12.48
CA GLU A 136 38.60 -17.69 13.84
C GLU A 136 40.08 -17.36 13.75
N ALA A 137 40.39 -16.07 13.81
CA ALA A 137 41.72 -15.57 14.05
C ALA A 137 41.81 -15.11 15.50
N VAL A 138 42.67 -15.83 16.23
CA VAL A 138 43.45 -15.42 17.42
C VAL A 138 42.70 -15.20 18.74
N GLN A 139 42.85 -16.13 19.68
CA GLN A 139 43.93 -16.12 20.68
C GLN A 139 44.22 -17.52 21.23
#